data_AF-A0A416FJP1-F1
#
_entry.id   AF-A0A416FJP1-F1
#
_cell.length_a   1.000
_cell.length_b   1.000
_cell.length_c   1.000
_cell.angle_alpha   90.00
_cell.angle_beta   90.00
_cell.angle_gamma   90.00
#
_symmetry.space_group_name_H-M   'P 1'
#
loop_
_entity.id
_entity.type
_entity.pdbx_description
1 polymer ?
#
loop_
_entity_poly.entity_id
_entity_poly.type
_entity_poly.pdbx_seq_one_letter_code
_entity_poly.pdbx_strand_id
1 'polypeptide(L)'
;MKYLWTEDTGAGFHFWQLVNQHFFDGEFVVESKESNQGILDAIYQLQPVSDDIYYIAFDYVLDNQDIRNKYRILKQLANQSNGHIVILDMVCFEYLILAFDKLISWTGTGKKDKINARDEILSAMENHRINLSKIKDEKTLQYLSGFKRFSTERVMKSLAGELTENEKWSIKGTLMGECWYKNCCVSDHKDHFRCGKPELESGNKKVTALILSEVVQQILKTI
;
A
#
# COMPACT_ATOMS: atom_id res chain seq x y z
N MET A 1 -22.03 -10.35 -6.80
CA MET A 1 -20.69 -10.06 -7.38
C MET A 1 -19.74 -9.60 -6.29
N LYS A 2 -18.42 -9.66 -6.51
CA LYS A 2 -17.43 -9.15 -5.56
C LYS A 2 -16.76 -7.90 -6.14
N TYR A 3 -16.71 -6.83 -5.35
CA TYR A 3 -16.10 -5.56 -5.71
C TYR A 3 -14.93 -5.27 -4.77
N LEU A 4 -13.84 -4.75 -5.31
CA LEU A 4 -12.74 -4.20 -4.52
C LEU A 4 -12.64 -2.71 -4.84
N TRP A 5 -13.10 -1.88 -3.90
CA TRP A 5 -13.07 -0.42 -4.03
C TRP A 5 -11.91 0.15 -3.25
N THR A 6 -11.22 1.11 -3.86
CA THR A 6 -10.08 1.79 -3.27
C THR A 6 -10.16 3.28 -3.58
N GLU A 7 -9.70 4.10 -2.65
CA GLU A 7 -9.33 5.49 -2.82
C GLU A 7 -8.10 5.66 -3.74
N ASP A 8 -7.24 4.64 -3.79
CA ASP A 8 -5.96 4.73 -4.49
C ASP A 8 -6.17 5.05 -5.96
N THR A 9 -5.24 5.81 -6.51
CA THR A 9 -5.09 6.04 -7.95
C THR A 9 -3.68 5.65 -8.37
N GLY A 10 -3.44 5.58 -9.69
CA GLY A 10 -2.11 5.29 -10.22
C GLY A 10 -1.56 3.95 -9.73
N ALA A 11 -0.34 3.95 -9.19
CA ALA A 11 0.34 2.74 -8.73
C ALA A 11 -0.41 1.95 -7.64
N GLY A 12 -1.09 2.62 -6.69
CA GLY A 12 -1.88 1.94 -5.67
C GLY A 12 -3.10 1.23 -6.27
N PHE A 13 -3.81 1.89 -7.19
CA PHE A 13 -4.90 1.25 -7.93
C PHE A 13 -4.41 0.07 -8.77
N HIS A 14 -3.28 0.24 -9.46
CA HIS A 14 -2.66 -0.83 -10.23
C HIS A 14 -2.24 -2.03 -9.35
N PHE A 15 -1.79 -1.78 -8.12
CA PHE A 15 -1.50 -2.85 -7.15
C PHE A 15 -2.76 -3.69 -6.88
N TRP A 16 -3.91 -3.08 -6.61
CA TRP A 16 -5.15 -3.80 -6.38
C TRP A 16 -5.64 -4.57 -7.61
N GLN A 17 -5.43 -4.03 -8.82
CA GLN A 17 -5.69 -4.77 -10.06
C GLN A 17 -4.79 -6.01 -10.18
N LEU A 18 -3.51 -5.88 -9.85
CA LEU A 18 -2.56 -7.00 -9.82
C LEU A 18 -2.94 -8.05 -8.76
N VAL A 19 -3.38 -7.62 -7.56
CA VAL A 19 -3.91 -8.53 -6.53
C VAL A 19 -5.07 -9.35 -7.11
N ASN A 20 -6.06 -8.70 -7.72
CA ASN A 20 -7.18 -9.39 -8.34
C ASN A 20 -6.73 -10.36 -9.43
N GLN A 21 -5.84 -9.93 -10.33
CA GLN A 21 -5.34 -10.76 -11.42
C GLN A 21 -4.56 -12.00 -10.95
N HIS A 22 -3.73 -11.85 -9.92
CA HIS A 22 -2.76 -12.88 -9.53
C HIS A 22 -3.17 -13.73 -8.33
N PHE A 23 -4.12 -13.25 -7.51
CA PHE A 23 -4.54 -13.93 -6.28
C PHE A 23 -6.01 -14.34 -6.29
N PHE A 24 -6.86 -13.57 -6.96
CA PHE A 24 -8.31 -13.84 -7.05
C PHE A 24 -8.75 -14.27 -8.45
N ASP A 25 -7.82 -14.65 -9.34
CA ASP A 25 -8.10 -15.11 -10.70
C ASP A 25 -9.00 -14.17 -11.53
N GLY A 26 -8.99 -12.87 -11.21
CA GLY A 26 -9.82 -11.86 -11.87
C GLY A 26 -11.29 -11.85 -11.46
N GLU A 27 -11.67 -12.52 -10.36
CA GLU A 27 -13.07 -12.66 -9.92
C GLU A 27 -13.69 -11.35 -9.38
N PHE A 28 -12.89 -10.33 -9.08
CA PHE A 28 -13.36 -9.06 -8.51
C PHE A 28 -13.47 -7.98 -9.59
N VAL A 29 -14.46 -7.10 -9.43
CA VAL A 29 -14.49 -5.80 -10.11
C VAL A 29 -13.71 -4.79 -9.25
N VAL A 30 -12.52 -4.39 -9.73
CA VAL A 30 -11.63 -3.47 -9.01
C VAL A 30 -11.85 -2.04 -9.51
N GLU A 31 -12.20 -1.12 -8.62
CA GLU A 31 -12.53 0.27 -8.98
C GLU A 31 -11.86 1.27 -8.03
N SER A 32 -11.25 2.30 -8.61
CA SER A 32 -10.85 3.48 -7.85
C SER A 32 -12.05 4.41 -7.68
N LYS A 33 -12.21 4.93 -6.47
CA LYS A 33 -13.11 6.03 -6.12
C LYS A 33 -12.34 7.33 -5.88
N GLU A 34 -11.06 7.36 -6.25
CA GLU A 34 -10.12 8.49 -6.28
C GLU A 34 -9.79 9.14 -4.93
N SER A 35 -10.62 8.93 -3.91
CA SER A 35 -10.42 9.45 -2.57
C SER A 35 -11.29 8.72 -1.54
N ASN A 36 -10.92 8.88 -0.27
CA ASN A 36 -11.73 8.46 0.87
C ASN A 36 -13.15 9.08 0.87
N GLN A 37 -13.31 10.29 0.31
CA GLN A 37 -14.63 10.90 0.16
C GLN A 37 -15.42 10.23 -0.97
N GLY A 38 -14.78 9.95 -2.11
CA GLY A 38 -15.43 9.26 -3.22
C GLY A 38 -15.91 7.86 -2.86
N ILE A 39 -15.21 7.14 -1.98
CA ILE A 39 -15.71 5.88 -1.39
C ILE A 39 -17.03 6.12 -0.66
N LEU A 40 -17.07 7.09 0.25
CA LEU A 40 -18.28 7.39 1.02
C LEU A 40 -19.43 7.79 0.12
N ASP A 41 -19.18 8.66 -0.86
CA ASP A 41 -20.17 9.13 -1.82
C ASP A 41 -20.74 7.95 -2.63
N ALA A 42 -19.88 7.03 -3.08
CA ALA A 42 -20.30 5.82 -3.77
C ALA A 42 -21.15 4.92 -2.86
N ILE A 43 -20.77 4.73 -1.59
CA ILE A 43 -21.54 3.93 -0.63
C ILE A 43 -22.90 4.55 -0.34
N TYR A 44 -22.99 5.88 -0.23
CA TYR A 44 -24.30 6.54 -0.03
C TYR A 44 -25.26 6.34 -1.20
N GLN A 45 -24.73 6.14 -2.40
CA GLN A 45 -25.50 5.88 -3.61
C GLN A 45 -25.72 4.37 -3.86
N LEU A 46 -25.10 3.49 -3.07
CA LEU A 46 -25.28 2.05 -3.23
C LEU A 46 -26.73 1.66 -2.99
N GLN A 47 -27.32 1.08 -4.03
CA GLN A 47 -28.53 0.27 -3.96
C GLN A 47 -28.06 -1.19 -4.11
N PRO A 48 -27.60 -1.84 -3.03
CA PRO A 48 -27.00 -3.16 -3.16
C PRO A 48 -28.02 -4.14 -3.76
N VAL A 49 -27.61 -4.86 -4.82
CA VAL A 49 -28.27 -6.10 -5.23
C VAL A 49 -28.04 -7.13 -4.12
N SER A 50 -29.01 -8.02 -3.89
CA SER A 50 -29.10 -8.84 -2.66
C SER A 50 -27.87 -9.71 -2.33
N ASP A 51 -26.93 -9.93 -3.26
CA ASP A 51 -25.78 -10.81 -3.09
C ASP A 51 -24.42 -10.15 -3.43
N ASP A 52 -24.38 -8.81 -3.60
CA ASP A 52 -23.12 -8.11 -3.90
C ASP A 52 -22.31 -7.83 -2.63
N ILE A 53 -20.99 -8.08 -2.66
CA ILE A 53 -20.08 -7.80 -1.55
C ILE A 53 -19.03 -6.78 -2.02
N TYR A 54 -18.85 -5.73 -1.23
CA TYR A 54 -17.95 -4.61 -1.48
C TYR A 54 -16.84 -4.61 -0.44
N TYR A 55 -15.63 -4.96 -0.86
CA TYR A 55 -14.41 -4.88 -0.06
C TYR A 55 -13.77 -3.51 -0.25
N ILE A 56 -13.55 -2.79 0.85
CA ILE A 56 -13.13 -1.40 0.82
C ILE A 56 -11.69 -1.29 1.33
N ALA A 57 -10.74 -1.06 0.42
CA ALA A 57 -9.42 -0.54 0.73
C ALA A 57 -9.56 0.96 1.04
N PHE A 58 -9.19 1.35 2.26
CA PHE A 58 -9.34 2.72 2.75
C PHE A 58 -8.14 3.07 3.62
N ASP A 59 -7.55 4.22 3.37
CA ASP A 59 -6.38 4.76 4.05
C ASP A 59 -6.78 5.09 5.48
N TYR A 60 -6.61 4.12 6.39
CA TYR A 60 -6.96 4.32 7.78
C TYR A 60 -5.75 4.85 8.54
N VAL A 61 -5.69 6.17 8.68
CA VAL A 61 -4.58 6.86 9.35
C VAL A 61 -5.07 7.63 10.56
N LEU A 62 -4.67 7.17 11.75
CA LEU A 62 -5.22 7.67 13.01
C LEU A 62 -4.73 9.06 13.40
N ASP A 63 -3.66 9.60 12.84
CA ASP A 63 -3.17 10.93 13.19
C ASP A 63 -3.79 12.06 12.36
N ASN A 64 -4.66 11.73 11.39
CA ASN A 64 -5.42 12.68 10.58
C ASN A 64 -6.90 12.72 10.98
N GLN A 65 -7.35 13.84 11.56
CA GLN A 65 -8.74 13.99 12.05
C GLN A 65 -9.81 13.83 10.96
N ASP A 66 -9.55 14.33 9.75
CA ASP A 66 -10.50 14.24 8.64
C ASP A 66 -10.70 12.78 8.21
N ILE A 67 -9.59 12.05 8.05
CA ILE A 67 -9.59 10.62 7.73
C ILE A 67 -10.30 9.82 8.84
N ARG A 68 -10.00 10.09 10.12
CA ARG A 68 -10.70 9.44 11.25
C ARG A 68 -12.22 9.65 11.20
N ASN A 69 -12.66 10.86 10.88
CA ASN A 69 -14.08 11.18 10.79
C ASN A 69 -14.76 10.41 9.66
N LYS A 70 -14.12 10.36 8.49
CA LYS A 70 -14.61 9.60 7.32
C LYS A 70 -14.66 8.10 7.60
N TYR A 71 -13.62 7.55 8.21
CA TYR A 71 -13.57 6.14 8.59
C TYR A 71 -14.66 5.77 9.61
N ARG A 72 -14.98 6.67 10.55
CA ARG A 72 -16.10 6.46 11.50
C ARG A 72 -17.45 6.34 10.77
N ILE A 73 -17.67 7.17 9.75
CA ILE A 73 -18.87 7.11 8.92
C ILE A 73 -18.88 5.80 8.13
N LEU A 74 -17.76 5.43 7.50
CA LEU A 74 -17.62 4.17 6.78
C LEU A 74 -17.94 2.95 7.68
N LYS A 75 -17.40 2.90 8.90
CA LYS A 75 -17.73 1.86 9.88
C LYS A 75 -19.20 1.80 10.22
N GLN A 76 -19.86 2.95 10.38
CA GLN A 76 -21.30 2.98 10.63
C GLN A 76 -22.09 2.39 9.46
N LEU A 77 -21.75 2.76 8.22
CA LEU A 77 -22.38 2.24 7.01
C LEU A 77 -22.13 0.74 6.85
N ALA A 78 -20.89 0.28 7.09
CA ALA A 78 -20.55 -1.14 7.04
C ALA A 78 -21.34 -1.97 8.05
N ASN A 79 -21.50 -1.49 9.28
CA ASN A 79 -22.32 -2.16 10.30
C ASN A 79 -23.81 -2.25 9.92
N GLN A 80 -24.32 -1.28 9.14
CA GLN A 80 -25.69 -1.27 8.66
C GLN A 80 -25.89 -2.09 7.38
N SER A 81 -24.81 -2.53 6.74
CA SER A 81 -24.84 -3.20 5.44
C SER A 81 -25.17 -4.70 5.50
N ASN A 82 -25.43 -5.28 6.67
CA ASN A 82 -25.67 -6.72 6.83
C ASN A 82 -24.57 -7.62 6.19
N GLY A 83 -23.30 -7.17 6.23
CA GLY A 83 -22.16 -7.89 5.67
C GLY A 83 -21.86 -7.59 4.19
N HIS A 84 -22.64 -6.74 3.53
CA HIS A 84 -22.39 -6.34 2.13
C HIS A 84 -21.18 -5.42 1.98
N ILE A 85 -20.77 -4.70 3.02
CA ILE A 85 -19.59 -3.84 3.01
C ILE A 85 -18.58 -4.36 4.03
N VAL A 86 -17.41 -4.75 3.54
CA VAL A 86 -16.29 -5.28 4.33
C VAL A 86 -15.12 -4.30 4.23
N ILE A 87 -14.70 -3.74 5.36
CA ILE A 87 -13.58 -2.78 5.40
C ILE A 87 -12.27 -3.56 5.59
N LEU A 88 -11.30 -3.33 4.71
CA LEU A 88 -9.98 -3.92 4.80
C LEU A 88 -9.13 -3.19 5.85
N ASP A 89 -8.49 -3.95 6.73
CA ASP A 89 -7.68 -3.39 7.82
C ASP A 89 -6.27 -3.02 7.35
N MET A 90 -6.14 -1.83 6.75
CA MET A 90 -4.87 -1.35 6.18
C MET A 90 -4.56 0.10 6.57
N VAL A 91 -3.27 0.46 6.57
CA VAL A 91 -2.82 1.84 6.84
C VAL A 91 -2.92 2.68 5.57
N CYS A 92 -2.17 2.29 4.54
CA CYS A 92 -2.21 2.81 3.19
C CYS A 92 -1.44 1.88 2.24
N PHE A 93 -1.55 2.07 0.93
CA PHE A 93 -0.78 1.31 -0.06
C PHE A 93 0.75 1.42 0.17
N GLU A 94 1.28 2.61 0.45
CA GLU A 94 2.73 2.77 0.63
C GLU A 94 3.27 2.04 1.87
N TYR A 95 2.45 1.84 2.89
CA TYR A 95 2.81 1.00 4.03
C TYR A 95 3.01 -0.46 3.61
N LEU A 96 2.18 -0.99 2.71
CA LEU A 96 2.34 -2.36 2.19
C LEU A 96 3.67 -2.54 1.46
N ILE A 97 4.05 -1.55 0.65
CA ILE A 97 5.33 -1.52 -0.05
C ILE A 97 6.49 -1.43 0.93
N LEU A 98 6.39 -0.56 1.95
CA LEU A 98 7.43 -0.42 2.96
C LEU A 98 7.60 -1.69 3.80
N ALA A 99 6.50 -2.33 4.20
CA ALA A 99 6.53 -3.54 5.01
C ALA A 99 7.08 -4.76 4.26
N PHE A 100 7.18 -4.71 2.94
CA PHE A 100 7.73 -5.80 2.14
C PHE A 100 9.21 -6.04 2.47
N ASP A 101 9.51 -7.23 2.99
CA ASP A 101 10.83 -7.65 3.47
C ASP A 101 11.91 -7.60 2.37
N LYS A 102 11.55 -7.94 1.14
CA LYS A 102 12.48 -7.95 0.01
C LYS A 102 12.69 -6.56 -0.64
N LEU A 103 11.95 -5.52 -0.23
CA LEU A 103 11.98 -4.18 -0.85
C LEU A 103 13.42 -3.72 -1.14
N ILE A 104 14.27 -3.69 -0.12
CA ILE A 104 15.64 -3.17 -0.24
C ILE A 104 16.49 -4.04 -1.16
N SER A 105 16.37 -5.37 -1.02
CA SER A 105 17.14 -6.32 -1.83
C SER A 105 16.75 -6.28 -3.32
N TRP A 106 15.52 -5.88 -3.62
CA TRP A 106 14.98 -5.81 -4.97
C TRP A 106 15.21 -4.46 -5.63
N THR A 107 14.95 -3.36 -4.92
CA THR A 107 15.20 -2.01 -5.47
C THR A 107 16.69 -1.70 -5.54
N GLY A 108 17.51 -2.37 -4.73
CA GLY A 108 18.96 -2.14 -4.66
C GLY A 108 19.30 -0.74 -4.16
N THR A 109 18.37 -0.08 -3.47
CA THR A 109 18.57 1.30 -2.97
C THR A 109 19.75 1.36 -2.00
N GLY A 110 20.67 2.30 -2.23
CA GLY A 110 21.84 2.52 -1.39
C GLY A 110 21.64 3.55 -0.27
N LYS A 111 20.42 4.07 -0.10
CA LYS A 111 20.08 5.15 0.85
C LYS A 111 20.02 4.62 2.29
N LYS A 112 21.19 4.37 2.88
CA LYS A 112 21.33 3.73 4.22
C LYS A 112 20.55 4.45 5.32
N ASP A 113 20.50 5.78 5.27
CA ASP A 113 19.72 6.60 6.20
C ASP A 113 18.21 6.33 6.08
N LYS A 114 17.70 6.18 4.86
CA LYS A 114 16.28 5.89 4.60
C LYS A 114 15.91 4.44 4.92
N ILE A 115 16.84 3.52 4.69
CA ILE A 115 16.68 2.12 5.11
C ILE A 115 16.56 2.03 6.63
N ASN A 116 17.46 2.71 7.36
CA ASN A 116 17.39 2.77 8.82
C ASN A 116 16.09 3.41 9.32
N ALA A 117 15.70 4.54 8.71
CA ALA A 117 14.44 5.20 9.06
C ALA A 117 13.23 4.29 8.82
N ARG A 118 13.20 3.51 7.74
CA ARG A 118 12.16 2.52 7.48
C ARG A 118 12.07 1.51 8.61
N ASP A 119 13.18 0.91 9.01
CA ASP A 119 13.18 -0.15 10.02
C ASP A 119 12.72 0.37 11.39
N GLU A 120 13.18 1.56 11.78
CA GLU A 120 12.74 2.25 13.01
C GLU A 120 11.24 2.62 12.96
N ILE A 121 10.77 3.20 11.85
CA ILE A 121 9.37 3.62 11.69
C ILE A 121 8.44 2.41 11.70
N LEU A 122 8.77 1.35 10.96
CA LEU A 122 7.97 0.11 10.92
C LEU A 122 7.90 -0.54 12.30
N SER A 123 9.01 -0.57 13.05
CA SER A 123 9.06 -1.10 14.42
C SER A 123 8.25 -0.26 15.42
N ALA A 124 8.06 1.03 15.12
CA ALA A 124 7.28 1.95 15.91
C ALA A 124 5.79 2.03 15.50
N MET A 125 5.36 1.29 14.48
CA MET A 125 3.96 1.29 14.07
C MET A 125 3.06 0.59 15.10
N GLU A 126 2.00 1.27 15.52
CA GLU A 126 0.97 0.73 16.41
C GLU A 126 -0.39 1.31 16.04
N ASN A 127 -1.42 0.46 15.91
CA ASN A 127 -2.79 0.89 15.64
C ASN A 127 -2.88 1.93 14.50
N HIS A 128 -2.26 1.65 13.35
CA HIS A 128 -2.29 2.52 12.17
C HIS A 128 -1.69 3.92 12.37
N ARG A 129 -0.76 4.08 13.32
CA ARG A 129 0.02 5.30 13.50
C ARG A 129 1.46 5.00 13.90
N ILE A 130 2.34 5.94 13.61
CA ILE A 130 3.73 5.90 14.09
C ILE A 130 3.75 6.35 15.55
N ASN A 131 4.23 5.48 16.46
CA ASN A 131 4.48 5.84 17.84
C ASN A 131 5.87 6.49 17.98
N LEU A 132 5.91 7.82 17.90
CA LEU A 132 7.16 8.61 17.99
C LEU A 132 7.97 8.34 19.27
N SER A 133 7.33 7.94 20.38
CA SER A 133 8.02 7.66 21.64
C SER A 133 8.88 6.39 21.60
N LYS A 134 8.63 5.50 20.64
CA LYS A 134 9.41 4.27 20.45
C LYS A 134 10.64 4.46 19.57
N ILE A 135 10.73 5.56 18.83
CA ILE A 135 11.85 5.85 17.94
C ILE A 135 12.96 6.50 18.76
N LYS A 136 14.11 5.84 18.81
CA LYS A 136 15.29 6.34 19.55
C LYS A 136 16.33 6.96 18.64
N ASP A 137 16.33 6.58 17.36
CA ASP A 137 17.27 7.12 16.38
C ASP A 137 17.01 8.61 16.11
N GLU A 138 17.98 9.46 16.49
CA GLU A 138 17.88 10.91 16.35
C GLU A 138 17.70 11.36 14.90
N LYS A 139 18.33 10.64 13.94
CA LYS A 139 18.22 10.97 12.51
C LYS A 139 16.82 10.69 11.98
N THR A 140 16.21 9.59 12.41
CA THR A 140 14.82 9.26 12.08
C THR A 140 13.87 10.29 12.69
N LEU A 141 14.07 10.69 13.95
CA LEU A 141 13.28 11.77 14.57
C LEU A 141 13.45 13.09 13.81
N GLN A 142 14.67 13.43 13.40
CA GLN A 142 14.94 14.62 12.60
C GLN A 142 14.22 14.56 11.25
N TYR A 143 14.25 13.42 10.57
CA TYR A 143 13.51 13.20 9.32
C TYR A 143 12.00 13.43 9.51
N LEU A 144 11.41 12.83 10.55
CA LEU A 144 9.98 12.98 10.87
C LEU A 144 9.62 14.43 11.25
N SER A 145 10.51 15.14 11.92
CA SER A 145 10.31 16.56 12.27
C SER A 145 10.27 17.50 11.05
N GLY A 146 10.81 17.06 9.90
CA GLY A 146 10.80 17.83 8.66
C GLY A 146 9.41 17.96 8.01
N PHE A 147 8.43 17.16 8.43
CA PHE A 147 7.08 17.20 7.90
C PHE A 147 6.28 18.36 8.51
N LYS A 148 6.09 19.46 7.74
CA LYS A 148 5.31 20.64 8.15
C LYS A 148 3.93 20.31 8.74
N ARG A 149 3.27 19.27 8.21
CA ARG A 149 2.07 18.67 8.77
C ARG A 149 2.31 17.17 8.78
N PHE A 150 2.67 16.66 9.95
CA PHE A 150 2.91 15.25 10.17
C PHE A 150 1.62 14.45 9.99
N SER A 151 1.70 13.37 9.21
CA SER A 151 0.74 12.26 9.27
C SER A 151 1.47 10.99 8.85
N THR A 152 1.02 9.85 9.37
CA THR A 152 1.59 8.54 9.05
C THR A 152 1.57 8.30 7.54
N GLU A 153 0.45 8.60 6.88
CA GLU A 153 0.30 8.56 5.41
C GLU A 153 1.43 9.31 4.68
N ARG A 154 1.71 10.56 5.07
CA ARG A 154 2.70 11.41 4.41
C ARG A 154 4.12 10.87 4.60
N VAL A 155 4.40 10.33 5.78
CA VAL A 155 5.67 9.69 6.07
C VAL A 155 5.83 8.44 5.23
N MET A 156 4.82 7.56 5.20
CA MET A 156 4.84 6.33 4.38
C MET A 156 5.04 6.67 2.90
N LYS A 157 4.26 7.61 2.38
CA LYS A 157 4.35 8.06 0.98
C LYS A 157 5.73 8.64 0.62
N SER A 158 6.27 9.51 1.47
CA SER A 158 7.60 10.08 1.24
C SER A 158 8.68 9.01 1.26
N LEU A 159 8.68 8.14 2.27
CA LEU A 159 9.74 7.16 2.48
C LEU A 159 9.68 6.05 1.43
N ALA A 160 8.49 5.53 1.14
CA ALA A 160 8.28 4.55 0.08
C ALA A 160 8.72 5.12 -1.27
N GLY A 161 8.35 6.36 -1.57
CA GLY A 161 8.77 7.06 -2.78
C GLY A 161 10.28 7.28 -2.89
N GLU A 162 10.99 7.49 -1.77
CA GLU A 162 12.46 7.62 -1.76
C GLU A 162 13.18 6.28 -1.92
N LEU A 163 12.61 5.19 -1.38
CA LEU A 163 13.19 3.84 -1.45
C LEU A 163 12.87 3.12 -2.77
N THR A 164 11.89 3.61 -3.52
CA THR A 164 11.46 3.08 -4.82
C THR A 164 11.74 4.03 -5.98
N GLU A 165 12.45 5.13 -5.78
CA GLU A 165 12.59 6.24 -6.74
C GLU A 165 13.07 5.85 -8.15
N ASN A 166 13.75 4.71 -8.30
CA ASN A 166 14.11 4.18 -9.61
C ASN A 166 12.85 3.98 -10.47
N GLU A 167 12.77 4.57 -11.66
CA GLU A 167 11.59 4.51 -12.53
C GLU A 167 11.06 3.09 -12.74
N LYS A 168 11.93 2.07 -12.81
CA LYS A 168 11.48 0.69 -13.00
C LYS A 168 10.83 0.09 -11.74
N TRP A 169 11.11 0.60 -10.54
CA TRP A 169 10.48 0.20 -9.27
C TRP A 169 9.55 1.26 -8.67
N SER A 170 9.40 2.41 -9.33
CA SER A 170 8.67 3.56 -8.79
C SER A 170 7.21 3.23 -8.48
N ILE A 171 6.71 3.79 -7.40
CA ILE A 171 5.29 3.73 -7.02
C ILE A 171 4.59 5.08 -7.18
N LYS A 172 5.22 6.05 -7.86
CA LYS A 172 4.65 7.40 -8.08
C LYS A 172 3.92 7.56 -9.41
N GLY A 173 3.96 6.53 -10.27
CA GLY A 173 3.41 6.57 -11.63
C GLY A 173 1.92 6.23 -11.71
N THR A 174 1.39 6.28 -12.94
CA THR A 174 0.04 5.79 -13.26
C THR A 174 -0.10 4.28 -13.09
N LEU A 175 1.01 3.56 -13.16
CA LEU A 175 1.13 2.15 -12.82
C LEU A 175 2.25 1.99 -11.81
N MET A 176 2.24 0.85 -11.11
CA MET A 176 3.46 0.40 -10.43
C MET A 176 4.60 0.29 -11.47
N GLY A 177 5.82 0.56 -11.05
CA GLY A 177 7.01 0.35 -11.88
C GLY A 177 7.06 -1.07 -12.43
N GLU A 178 7.48 -1.22 -13.68
CA GLU A 178 7.42 -2.50 -14.40
C GLU A 178 8.14 -3.64 -13.68
N CYS A 179 9.16 -3.35 -12.86
CA CYS A 179 9.89 -4.37 -12.13
C CYS A 179 9.10 -5.13 -11.09
N TRP A 180 7.98 -4.56 -10.62
CA TRP A 180 7.10 -5.22 -9.67
C TRP A 180 6.41 -6.44 -10.27
N TYR A 181 6.10 -6.43 -11.57
CA TYR A 181 5.22 -7.42 -12.21
C TYR A 181 5.70 -7.91 -13.59
N LYS A 182 6.78 -7.35 -14.14
CA LYS A 182 7.43 -7.80 -15.39
C LYS A 182 8.85 -8.32 -15.13
N ASN A 183 9.35 -9.08 -16.10
CA ASN A 183 10.76 -9.43 -16.18
C ASN A 183 11.55 -8.15 -16.48
N CYS A 184 12.20 -7.61 -15.47
CA CYS A 184 13.02 -6.40 -15.59
C CYS A 184 14.43 -6.66 -15.06
N CYS A 185 15.42 -5.94 -15.62
CA CYS A 185 16.73 -5.70 -15.00
C CYS A 185 16.86 -4.18 -14.85
N VAL A 186 17.30 -3.74 -13.67
CA VAL A 186 17.46 -2.31 -13.37
C VAL A 186 18.68 -1.71 -14.06
N SER A 187 19.63 -2.56 -14.48
CA SER A 187 20.77 -2.17 -15.32
C SER A 187 20.48 -2.50 -16.79
N ASP A 188 20.62 -1.51 -17.68
CA ASP A 188 20.55 -1.71 -19.13
C ASP A 188 21.83 -2.39 -19.69
N HIS A 189 22.83 -2.64 -18.83
CA HIS A 189 24.06 -3.36 -19.15
C HIS A 189 24.02 -4.77 -18.57
N LYS A 190 23.92 -5.77 -19.44
CA LYS A 190 23.91 -7.21 -19.08
C LYS A 190 25.16 -7.66 -18.31
N ASP A 191 26.24 -6.88 -18.37
CA ASP A 191 27.56 -7.23 -17.82
C ASP A 191 27.80 -6.62 -16.42
N HIS A 192 26.86 -5.85 -15.88
CA HIS A 192 26.99 -5.25 -14.55
C HIS A 192 26.23 -6.07 -13.48
N PHE A 193 26.97 -6.57 -12.48
CA PHE A 193 26.49 -7.18 -11.22
C PHE A 193 25.64 -6.26 -10.32
N ARG A 194 25.03 -5.20 -10.88
CA ARG A 194 24.14 -4.25 -10.18
C ARG A 194 22.65 -4.54 -10.42
N CYS A 195 22.29 -5.59 -11.15
CA CYS A 195 21.00 -6.22 -10.90
C CYS A 195 21.19 -6.97 -9.57
N GLY A 196 20.49 -6.56 -8.51
CA GLY A 196 20.62 -7.20 -7.20
C GLY A 196 20.14 -8.67 -7.22
N LYS A 197 19.72 -9.20 -6.09
CA LYS A 197 19.15 -10.56 -6.02
C LYS A 197 17.80 -10.85 -6.74
N PRO A 198 17.05 -9.93 -7.38
CA PRO A 198 15.86 -10.34 -8.13
C PRO A 198 16.16 -11.08 -9.46
N GLU A 199 17.41 -11.45 -9.74
CA GLU A 199 17.88 -12.12 -10.97
C GLU A 199 17.23 -13.49 -11.30
N LEU A 200 16.43 -14.08 -10.40
CA LEU A 200 15.88 -15.44 -10.58
C LEU A 200 14.35 -15.53 -10.55
N GLU A 201 13.64 -14.41 -10.35
CA GLU A 201 12.19 -14.39 -10.24
C GLU A 201 11.55 -13.69 -11.45
N SER A 202 10.69 -14.41 -12.17
CA SER A 202 9.85 -13.81 -13.22
C SER A 202 8.95 -12.72 -12.64
N GLY A 203 8.51 -11.76 -13.45
CA GLY A 203 7.57 -10.70 -13.06
C GLY A 203 6.37 -11.21 -12.26
N ASN A 204 5.73 -12.30 -12.72
CA ASN A 204 4.65 -12.96 -11.99
C ASN A 204 5.07 -13.39 -10.58
N LYS A 205 6.23 -14.03 -10.43
CA LYS A 205 6.75 -14.43 -9.11
C LYS A 205 7.03 -13.22 -8.22
N LYS A 206 7.49 -12.10 -8.80
CA LYS A 206 7.77 -10.88 -8.04
C LYS A 206 6.50 -10.28 -7.43
N VAL A 207 5.47 -10.07 -8.25
CA VAL A 207 4.20 -9.53 -7.77
C VAL A 207 3.51 -10.49 -6.81
N THR A 208 3.54 -11.80 -7.12
CA THR A 208 3.03 -12.83 -6.21
C THR A 208 3.76 -12.80 -4.86
N ALA A 209 5.09 -12.64 -4.83
CA ALA A 209 5.82 -12.56 -3.56
C ALA A 209 5.48 -11.30 -2.74
N LEU A 210 5.20 -10.16 -3.39
CA LEU A 210 4.67 -8.98 -2.70
C LEU A 210 3.26 -9.27 -2.14
N ILE A 211 2.38 -9.88 -2.92
CA ILE A 211 1.01 -10.24 -2.50
C ILE A 211 1.02 -11.24 -1.35
N LEU A 212 1.95 -12.20 -1.36
CA LEU A 212 2.11 -13.20 -0.31
C LEU A 212 2.91 -12.70 0.91
N SER A 213 3.32 -11.43 0.94
CA SER A 213 3.97 -10.84 2.11
C SER A 213 3.02 -10.82 3.32
N GLU A 214 3.60 -10.87 4.52
CA GLU A 214 2.83 -11.02 5.76
C GLU A 214 1.73 -9.97 5.91
N VAL A 215 2.07 -8.69 5.73
CA VAL A 215 1.13 -7.58 5.90
C VAL A 215 0.01 -7.61 4.86
N VAL A 216 0.32 -7.93 3.59
CA VAL A 216 -0.72 -8.05 2.56
C VAL A 216 -1.62 -9.24 2.84
N GLN A 217 -1.07 -10.39 3.25
CA GLN A 217 -1.87 -11.56 3.59
C GLN A 217 -2.74 -11.35 4.82
N GLN A 218 -2.32 -10.55 5.80
CA GLN A 218 -3.19 -10.16 6.92
C GLN A 218 -4.45 -9.42 6.44
N ILE A 219 -4.31 -8.56 5.43
CA ILE A 219 -5.44 -7.85 4.82
C ILE A 219 -6.32 -8.81 4.01
N LEU A 220 -5.71 -9.61 3.14
CA LEU A 220 -6.43 -10.48 2.20
C LEU A 220 -7.17 -11.64 2.90
N LYS A 221 -6.77 -12.03 4.12
CA LYS A 221 -7.52 -13.03 4.92
C LYS A 221 -8.94 -12.59 5.28
N THR A 222 -9.23 -11.29 5.20
CA THR A 222 -10.57 -10.73 5.45
C THR A 222 -11.49 -10.89 4.22
N ILE A 223 -10.92 -11.26 3.06
CA ILE A 223 -11.62 -11.40 1.77
C ILE A 223 -12.09 -12.83 1.53
#